data_AF-R6HBE7-F1
#
_entry.id   AF-R6HBE7-F1
#
_cell.length_a   1.000
_cell.length_b   1.000
_cell.length_c   1.000
_cell.angle_alpha   90.00
_cell.angle_beta   90.00
_cell.angle_gamma   90.00
#
_symmetry.space_group_name_H-M   'P 1'
#
loop_
_entity.id
_entity.type
_entity.pdbx_description
1 polymer ?
#
loop_
_entity_poly.entity_id
_entity_poly.type
_entity_poly.pdbx_seq_one_letter_code
_entity_poly.pdbx_strand_id
1 'polypeptide(L)'
;MKITGLFLALMMMASVCFAQQTATVYSRVVTGSVSGVIPETDGIDNISLQKSANRVLNNAADNLAKQLGSCRLSYTVTLNRPTVVGILLKAENGANTVYKGVNIDLTTGREMALTEIFRGGETFTNITGPYNDALLYEDGVHFRDADGAAYTRVMPYKNLLPAIRAAEAVRILPVSFMTRAVEDRLVPVKPGAILAIKLDANRSTGYSWQVHPSDAASVFEIGRSYMMPMNMDGQTGVMGSEIIFLAVQNPGNYKVTMEYKRGWEMMGVQQFSFDIAAQ
;
A
#
# COMPACT_ATOMS: atom_id res chain seq x y z
N MET A 1 8.92 33.34 26.17
CA MET A 1 8.52 33.17 24.75
C MET A 1 9.28 32.08 23.98
N LYS A 2 10.22 31.30 24.56
CA LYS A 2 10.87 30.16 23.85
C LYS A 2 10.25 28.78 24.15
N ILE A 3 9.53 28.64 25.27
CA ILE A 3 8.91 27.38 25.70
C ILE A 3 7.63 27.07 24.91
N THR A 4 6.86 28.09 24.53
CA THR A 4 5.62 27.93 23.72
C THR A 4 5.89 27.43 22.30
N GLY A 5 7.01 27.84 21.67
CA GLY A 5 7.40 27.34 20.35
C GLY A 5 7.81 25.86 20.36
N LEU A 6 8.53 25.42 21.41
CA LEU A 6 8.92 24.02 21.57
C LEU A 6 7.70 23.13 21.85
N PHE A 7 6.74 23.60 22.65
CA PHE A 7 5.52 22.86 22.96
C PHE A 7 4.60 22.70 21.74
N LEU A 8 4.46 23.75 20.92
CA LEU A 8 3.69 23.68 19.68
C LEU A 8 4.35 22.75 18.64
N ALA A 9 5.68 22.78 18.54
CA ALA A 9 6.43 21.85 17.70
C ALA A 9 6.26 20.39 18.17
N LEU A 10 6.32 20.14 19.48
CA LEU A 10 6.07 18.81 20.05
C LEU A 10 4.64 18.31 19.80
N MET A 11 3.64 19.18 19.89
CA MET A 11 2.24 18.83 19.59
C MET A 11 2.01 18.53 18.10
N MET A 12 2.67 19.27 17.19
CA MET A 12 2.61 18.97 15.75
C MET A 12 3.37 17.69 15.39
N MET A 13 4.47 17.37 16.08
CA MET A 13 5.18 16.11 15.87
C MET A 13 4.35 14.92 16.37
N ALA A 14 3.63 15.07 17.48
CA ALA A 14 2.74 14.02 17.99
C ALA A 14 1.62 13.67 17.00
N SER A 15 0.98 14.66 16.37
CA SER A 15 -0.09 14.39 15.39
C SER A 15 0.41 13.72 14.11
N VAL A 16 1.61 14.08 13.63
CA VAL A 16 2.21 13.40 12.46
C VAL A 16 2.61 11.95 12.79
N CYS A 17 3.12 11.70 14.01
CA CYS A 17 3.44 10.34 14.45
C CYS A 17 2.20 9.43 14.51
N PHE A 18 1.05 9.93 14.99
CA PHE A 18 -0.20 9.15 14.99
C PHE A 18 -0.73 8.90 13.56
N ALA A 19 -0.65 9.91 12.67
CA ALA A 19 -1.14 9.79 11.30
C ALA A 19 -0.37 8.78 10.42
N GLN A 20 0.86 8.40 10.81
CA GLN A 20 1.69 7.44 10.08
C GLN A 20 1.78 6.07 10.76
N GLN A 21 1.12 5.88 11.90
CA GLN A 21 1.16 4.60 12.61
C GLN A 21 0.10 3.63 12.04
N THR A 22 0.43 2.34 12.05
CA THR A 22 -0.54 1.27 11.77
C THR A 22 -1.64 1.24 12.83
N ALA A 23 -2.88 0.97 12.43
CA ALA A 23 -3.95 0.74 13.40
C ALA A 23 -3.62 -0.46 14.30
N THR A 24 -4.03 -0.36 15.56
CA THR A 24 -3.94 -1.49 16.49
C THR A 24 -5.11 -2.42 16.21
N VAL A 25 -4.81 -3.71 16.02
CA VAL A 25 -5.84 -4.75 15.92
C VAL A 25 -5.78 -5.62 17.17
N TYR A 26 -6.79 -5.55 18.02
CA TYR A 26 -6.88 -6.39 19.21
C TYR A 26 -8.04 -7.38 19.13
N SER A 27 -8.02 -8.35 20.04
CA SER A 27 -9.01 -9.42 20.12
C SER A 27 -10.10 -9.07 21.12
N ARG A 28 -11.36 -9.01 20.67
CA ARG A 28 -12.53 -9.06 21.56
C ARG A 28 -12.92 -10.50 21.79
N VAL A 29 -12.98 -10.92 23.05
CA VAL A 29 -13.37 -12.27 23.44
C VAL A 29 -14.89 -12.45 23.33
N VAL A 30 -15.31 -13.58 22.77
CA VAL A 30 -16.72 -14.00 22.71
C VAL A 30 -16.89 -15.39 23.33
N THR A 31 -18.02 -15.61 24.00
CA THR A 31 -18.32 -16.83 24.75
C THR A 31 -19.76 -17.27 24.53
N GLY A 32 -20.02 -18.57 24.51
CA GLY A 32 -21.36 -19.14 24.29
C GLY A 32 -21.34 -20.20 23.19
N SER A 33 -22.43 -20.31 22.43
CA SER A 33 -22.51 -21.17 21.25
C SER A 33 -21.49 -20.75 20.17
N VAL A 34 -21.24 -19.45 20.05
CA VAL A 34 -20.11 -18.89 19.30
C VAL A 34 -19.06 -18.42 20.31
N SER A 35 -17.86 -18.98 20.25
CA SER A 35 -16.79 -18.72 21.21
C SER A 35 -15.49 -18.32 20.51
N GLY A 36 -14.51 -17.75 21.23
CA GLY A 36 -13.20 -17.41 20.67
C GLY A 36 -12.96 -15.91 20.61
N VAL A 37 -12.41 -15.42 19.49
CA VAL A 37 -12.01 -14.01 19.36
C VAL A 37 -12.44 -13.39 18.03
N ILE A 38 -12.87 -12.13 18.09
CA ILE A 38 -13.20 -11.28 16.93
C ILE A 38 -12.24 -10.09 16.91
N PRO A 39 -11.67 -9.72 15.76
CA PRO A 39 -10.78 -8.57 15.66
C PRO A 39 -11.55 -7.25 15.76
N GLU A 40 -10.95 -6.28 16.44
CA GLU A 40 -11.37 -4.88 16.44
C GLU A 40 -10.16 -3.97 16.18
N THR A 41 -10.39 -2.95 15.35
CA THR A 41 -9.43 -1.89 15.04
C THR A 41 -9.56 -0.72 16.02
N ASP A 42 -8.43 -0.13 16.36
CA ASP A 42 -8.31 1.06 17.20
C ASP A 42 -7.12 1.93 16.83
N GLY A 43 -7.15 3.19 17.27
CA GLY A 43 -6.13 4.19 16.93
C GLY A 43 -6.30 4.81 15.55
N ILE A 44 -7.52 4.78 15.00
CA ILE A 44 -7.86 5.48 13.76
C ILE A 44 -8.33 6.89 14.13
N ASP A 45 -7.74 7.92 13.52
CA ASP A 45 -7.99 9.34 13.84
C ASP A 45 -9.48 9.72 13.85
N ASN A 46 -10.28 9.10 12.97
CA ASN A 46 -11.71 9.34 12.88
C ASN A 46 -12.52 8.19 13.51
N ILE A 47 -13.15 8.49 14.65
CA ILE A 47 -13.97 7.53 15.42
C ILE A 47 -15.13 6.94 14.59
N SER A 48 -15.71 7.72 13.68
CA SER A 48 -16.80 7.22 12.81
C SER A 48 -16.29 6.20 11.79
N LEU A 49 -15.09 6.43 11.24
CA LEU A 49 -14.43 5.45 10.37
C LEU A 49 -14.04 4.19 11.14
N GLN A 50 -13.52 4.33 12.36
CA GLN A 50 -13.22 3.20 13.24
C GLN A 50 -14.46 2.34 13.53
N LYS A 51 -15.58 2.97 13.91
CA LYS A 51 -16.86 2.27 14.12
C LYS A 51 -17.33 1.56 12.85
N SER A 52 -17.11 2.16 11.68
CA SER A 52 -17.50 1.57 10.38
C SER A 52 -16.63 0.36 10.04
N ALA A 53 -15.31 0.46 10.21
CA ALA A 53 -14.37 -0.64 10.06
C ALA A 53 -14.71 -1.82 11.00
N ASN A 54 -14.96 -1.53 12.27
CA ASN A 54 -15.33 -2.56 13.24
C ASN A 54 -16.70 -3.18 12.93
N ARG A 55 -17.64 -2.42 12.34
CA ARG A 55 -18.90 -2.99 11.87
C ARG A 55 -18.69 -3.99 10.73
N VAL A 56 -17.80 -3.70 9.78
CA VAL A 56 -17.45 -4.63 8.70
C VAL A 56 -16.90 -5.94 9.28
N LEU A 57 -15.96 -5.86 10.23
CA LEU A 57 -15.39 -7.04 10.89
C LEU A 57 -16.43 -7.87 11.64
N ASN A 58 -17.28 -7.21 12.44
CA ASN A 58 -18.34 -7.87 13.19
C ASN A 58 -19.33 -8.57 12.26
N ASN A 59 -19.78 -7.89 11.18
CA ASN A 59 -20.68 -8.48 10.21
C ASN A 59 -20.07 -9.70 9.51
N ALA A 60 -18.79 -9.65 9.15
CA ALA A 60 -18.10 -10.76 8.52
C ALA A 60 -17.98 -11.97 9.49
N ALA A 61 -17.66 -11.72 10.76
CA ALA A 61 -17.60 -12.76 11.79
C ALA A 61 -18.97 -13.39 12.05
N ASP A 62 -20.03 -12.56 12.15
CA ASP A 62 -21.41 -13.03 12.35
C ASP A 62 -21.90 -13.88 11.18
N ASN A 63 -21.59 -13.47 9.95
CA ASN A 63 -21.94 -14.24 8.76
C ASN A 63 -21.21 -15.59 8.72
N LEU A 64 -19.93 -15.60 9.09
CA LEU A 64 -19.15 -16.84 9.18
C LEU A 64 -19.69 -17.78 10.26
N ALA A 65 -20.06 -17.23 11.42
CA ALA A 65 -20.67 -18.00 12.50
C ALA A 65 -22.03 -18.58 12.11
N LYS A 66 -22.87 -17.83 11.38
CA LYS A 66 -24.17 -18.32 10.86
C LYS A 66 -24.02 -19.52 9.93
N GLN A 67 -22.90 -19.64 9.20
CA GLN A 67 -22.64 -20.78 8.32
C GLN A 67 -22.41 -22.09 9.11
N LEU A 68 -21.79 -22.02 10.29
CA LEU A 68 -21.44 -23.21 11.09
C LEU A 68 -22.31 -23.44 12.33
N GLY A 69 -23.07 -22.43 12.77
CA GLY A 69 -23.82 -22.47 14.02
C GLY A 69 -22.88 -22.40 15.23
N SER A 70 -22.87 -23.45 16.07
CA SER A 70 -21.98 -23.49 17.23
C SER A 70 -20.53 -23.69 16.78
N CYS A 71 -19.68 -22.69 16.99
CA CYS A 71 -18.33 -22.67 16.46
C CYS A 71 -17.35 -21.85 17.32
N ARG A 72 -16.07 -22.04 17.05
CA ARG A 72 -14.97 -21.24 17.58
C ARG A 72 -14.45 -20.30 16.49
N LEU A 73 -14.49 -19.00 16.76
CA LEU A 73 -13.95 -17.94 15.94
C LEU A 73 -12.48 -17.66 16.30
N SER A 74 -11.67 -17.44 15.29
CA SER A 74 -10.30 -16.96 15.39
C SER A 74 -9.97 -16.07 14.19
N TYR A 75 -8.90 -15.29 14.28
CA TYR A 75 -8.46 -14.46 13.18
C TYR A 75 -6.94 -14.39 13.07
N THR A 76 -6.47 -13.96 11.90
CA THR A 76 -5.07 -13.62 11.65
C THR A 76 -5.02 -12.28 10.95
N VAL A 77 -4.16 -11.38 11.42
CA VAL A 77 -3.85 -10.14 10.69
C VAL A 77 -2.88 -10.49 9.58
N THR A 78 -3.28 -10.29 8.34
CA THR A 78 -2.52 -10.71 7.15
C THR A 78 -1.73 -9.56 6.54
N LEU A 79 -2.25 -8.34 6.67
CA LEU A 79 -1.58 -7.10 6.31
C LEU A 79 -1.95 -6.02 7.33
N ASN A 80 -0.98 -5.23 7.78
CA ASN A 80 -1.26 -4.05 8.60
C ASN A 80 -0.48 -2.84 8.07
N ARG A 81 -1.21 -1.87 7.53
CA ARG A 81 -0.70 -0.61 6.99
C ARG A 81 -1.51 0.55 7.55
N PRO A 82 -0.97 1.77 7.59
CA PRO A 82 -1.69 2.92 8.15
C PRO A 82 -3.08 3.16 7.55
N THR A 83 -3.29 2.80 6.27
CA THR A 83 -4.56 3.04 5.56
C THR A 83 -5.31 1.77 5.18
N VAL A 84 -4.74 0.59 5.44
CA VAL A 84 -5.31 -0.70 5.01
C VAL A 84 -4.99 -1.79 6.01
N VAL A 85 -5.97 -2.62 6.36
CA VAL A 85 -5.79 -3.82 7.18
C VAL A 85 -6.40 -5.03 6.47
N GLY A 86 -5.63 -6.11 6.36
CA GLY A 86 -6.11 -7.42 5.91
C GLY A 86 -6.32 -8.35 7.09
N ILE A 87 -7.49 -8.99 7.17
CA ILE A 87 -7.86 -9.94 8.23
C ILE A 87 -8.36 -11.24 7.59
N LEU A 88 -7.79 -12.37 7.99
CA LEU A 88 -8.36 -13.69 7.77
C LEU A 88 -9.18 -14.10 8.98
N LEU A 89 -10.50 -14.20 8.83
CA LEU A 89 -11.39 -14.81 9.81
C LEU A 89 -11.50 -16.31 9.55
N LYS A 90 -11.54 -17.09 10.64
CA LYS A 90 -11.72 -18.55 10.63
C LYS A 90 -12.79 -18.92 11.65
N ALA A 91 -13.75 -19.75 11.25
CA ALA A 91 -14.70 -20.42 12.14
C ALA A 91 -14.52 -21.94 12.05
N GLU A 92 -14.53 -22.62 13.18
CA GLU A 92 -14.41 -24.08 13.25
C GLU A 92 -15.40 -24.69 14.25
N ASN A 93 -15.98 -25.85 13.94
CA ASN A 93 -16.89 -26.57 14.85
C ASN A 93 -16.45 -28.03 15.11
N GLY A 94 -15.15 -28.30 14.97
CA GLY A 94 -14.54 -29.62 15.14
C GLY A 94 -14.62 -30.52 13.91
N ALA A 95 -15.71 -30.44 13.13
CA ALA A 95 -15.86 -31.19 11.88
C ALA A 95 -15.57 -30.34 10.64
N ASN A 96 -16.02 -29.08 10.64
CA ASN A 96 -15.90 -28.16 9.52
C ASN A 96 -15.07 -26.95 9.90
N THR A 97 -14.39 -26.38 8.91
CA THR A 97 -13.70 -25.10 9.00
C THR A 97 -14.10 -24.25 7.80
N VAL A 98 -14.45 -22.99 8.06
CA VAL A 98 -14.73 -22.00 7.02
C VAL A 98 -13.92 -20.73 7.26
N TYR A 99 -13.58 -20.05 6.17
CA TYR A 99 -12.77 -18.85 6.18
C TYR A 99 -13.47 -17.67 5.49
N LYS A 100 -13.15 -16.46 5.93
CA LYS A 100 -13.50 -15.21 5.21
C LYS A 100 -12.35 -14.22 5.35
N GLY A 101 -11.81 -13.77 4.22
CA GLY A 101 -10.87 -12.65 4.16
C GLY A 101 -11.62 -11.33 4.12
N VAL A 102 -11.09 -10.32 4.80
CA VAL A 102 -11.63 -8.96 4.81
C VAL A 102 -10.46 -7.99 4.66
N ASN A 103 -10.46 -7.24 3.56
CA ASN A 103 -9.54 -6.11 3.37
C ASN A 103 -10.30 -4.84 3.77
N ILE A 104 -9.81 -4.08 4.74
CA ILE A 104 -10.47 -2.86 5.22
C ILE A 104 -9.67 -1.67 4.79
N ASP A 105 -10.34 -0.72 4.15
CA ASP A 105 -9.82 0.63 3.95
C ASP A 105 -10.11 1.47 5.20
N LEU A 106 -9.07 1.83 5.93
CA LEU A 106 -9.18 2.62 7.16
C LEU A 106 -9.51 4.10 6.89
N THR A 107 -9.32 4.57 5.66
CA THR A 107 -9.64 5.95 5.24
C THR A 107 -11.12 6.13 4.89
N THR A 108 -11.81 5.04 4.58
CA THR A 108 -13.26 5.05 4.30
C THR A 108 -14.08 4.23 5.29
N GLY A 109 -13.45 3.38 6.10
CA GLY A 109 -14.11 2.50 7.06
C GLY A 109 -14.91 1.37 6.43
N ARG A 110 -14.59 0.99 5.18
CA ARG A 110 -15.33 0.00 4.37
C ARG A 110 -14.42 -1.17 3.97
N GLU A 111 -15.04 -2.27 3.54
CA GLU A 111 -14.31 -3.34 2.85
C GLU A 111 -13.80 -2.80 1.50
N MET A 112 -12.52 -3.04 1.21
CA MET A 112 -11.81 -2.54 0.04
C MET A 112 -11.78 -3.61 -1.05
N ALA A 113 -12.21 -3.25 -2.25
CA ALA A 113 -12.09 -4.13 -3.40
C ALA A 113 -10.68 -4.07 -4.01
N LEU A 114 -10.16 -5.20 -4.51
CA LEU A 114 -8.86 -5.22 -5.17
C LEU A 114 -8.81 -4.37 -6.45
N THR A 115 -9.95 -4.14 -7.10
CA THR A 115 -10.08 -3.26 -8.26
C THR A 115 -9.82 -1.79 -7.94
N GLU A 116 -9.83 -1.42 -6.65
CA GLU A 116 -9.45 -0.08 -6.21
C GLU A 116 -7.93 0.09 -6.28
N ILE A 117 -7.16 -0.96 -5.96
CA ILE A 117 -5.69 -0.99 -5.93
C ILE A 117 -5.08 -1.32 -7.30
N PHE A 118 -5.60 -2.38 -7.92
CA PHE A 118 -5.11 -2.87 -9.20
C PHE A 118 -6.07 -2.42 -10.29
N ARG A 119 -5.52 -1.90 -11.39
CA ARG A 119 -6.28 -1.55 -12.57
C ARG A 119 -7.03 -2.81 -13.03
N GLY A 120 -8.35 -2.78 -12.88
CA GLY A 120 -9.22 -3.87 -13.30
C GLY A 120 -9.20 -4.07 -14.82
N GLY A 121 -9.71 -5.21 -15.27
CA GLY A 121 -9.81 -5.59 -16.69
C GLY A 121 -8.95 -6.81 -17.04
N GLU A 122 -8.71 -7.01 -18.33
CA GLU A 122 -7.96 -8.15 -18.86
C GLU A 122 -6.60 -8.31 -18.19
N THR A 123 -5.83 -7.24 -17.93
CA THR A 123 -4.48 -7.36 -17.36
C THR A 123 -4.47 -8.03 -15.98
N PHE A 124 -5.30 -7.58 -15.05
CA PHE A 124 -5.35 -8.18 -13.71
C PHE A 124 -5.92 -9.60 -13.75
N THR A 125 -6.99 -9.82 -14.52
CA THR A 125 -7.60 -11.15 -14.68
C THR A 125 -6.68 -12.14 -15.39
N ASN A 126 -5.86 -11.69 -16.35
CA ASN A 126 -4.88 -12.53 -17.05
C ASN A 126 -3.74 -12.96 -16.13
N ILE A 127 -3.34 -12.10 -15.18
CA ILE A 127 -2.32 -12.42 -14.19
C ILE A 127 -2.89 -13.36 -13.11
N THR A 128 -4.10 -13.06 -12.62
CA THR A 128 -4.68 -13.73 -11.46
C THR A 128 -5.55 -14.93 -11.78
N GLY A 129 -6.06 -15.06 -13.01
CA GLY A 129 -7.13 -16.00 -13.32
C GLY A 129 -8.43 -15.71 -12.55
N PRO A 130 -9.46 -16.54 -12.70
CA PRO A 130 -10.68 -16.42 -11.91
C PRO A 130 -10.40 -16.73 -10.43
N TYR A 131 -11.13 -16.09 -9.53
CA TYR A 131 -11.10 -16.34 -8.09
C TYR A 131 -12.46 -16.00 -7.47
N ASN A 132 -12.78 -16.60 -6.32
CA ASN A 132 -14.01 -16.32 -5.59
C ASN A 132 -13.84 -15.13 -4.63
N ASP A 133 -12.72 -15.07 -3.92
CA ASP A 133 -12.41 -13.98 -3.00
C ASP A 133 -10.89 -13.82 -2.86
N ALA A 134 -10.45 -12.66 -2.38
CA ALA A 134 -9.04 -12.30 -2.31
C ALA A 134 -8.69 -11.50 -1.05
N LEU A 135 -7.53 -11.77 -0.47
CA LEU A 135 -7.05 -11.19 0.77
C LEU A 135 -5.61 -10.71 0.61
N LEU A 136 -5.33 -9.50 1.08
CA LEU A 136 -4.01 -8.91 1.07
C LEU A 136 -3.16 -9.50 2.21
N TYR A 137 -1.94 -9.90 1.86
CA TYR A 137 -0.90 -10.35 2.77
C TYR A 137 0.37 -9.52 2.57
N GLU A 138 1.30 -9.59 3.51
CA GLU A 138 2.63 -8.98 3.39
C GLU A 138 3.41 -9.41 2.12
N ASP A 139 3.22 -10.66 1.67
CA ASP A 139 3.95 -11.26 0.56
C ASP A 139 3.21 -11.20 -0.79
N GLY A 140 1.94 -10.81 -0.80
CA GLY A 140 1.14 -10.77 -2.02
C GLY A 140 -0.36 -10.77 -1.78
N VAL A 141 -1.09 -11.11 -2.83
CA VAL A 141 -2.53 -11.34 -2.75
C VAL A 141 -2.78 -12.85 -2.69
N HIS A 142 -3.48 -13.30 -1.67
CA HIS A 142 -3.90 -14.68 -1.54
C HIS A 142 -5.35 -14.80 -2.01
N PHE A 143 -5.66 -15.88 -2.71
CA PHE A 143 -6.96 -16.15 -3.31
C PHE A 143 -7.56 -17.45 -2.79
N ARG A 144 -8.89 -17.51 -2.77
CA ARG A 144 -9.66 -18.75 -2.63
C ARG A 144 -10.53 -18.96 -3.86
N ASP A 145 -10.75 -20.23 -4.19
CA ASP A 145 -11.48 -20.62 -5.40
C ASP A 145 -12.94 -21.02 -5.13
N ALA A 146 -13.33 -21.22 -3.87
CA ALA A 146 -14.70 -21.54 -3.45
C ALA A 146 -15.10 -20.79 -2.18
N ASP A 147 -16.41 -20.66 -1.93
CA ASP A 147 -16.90 -20.04 -0.70
C ASP A 147 -16.57 -20.89 0.53
N GLY A 148 -16.25 -20.24 1.64
CA GLY A 148 -15.76 -20.86 2.87
C GLY A 148 -14.35 -21.51 2.79
N ALA A 149 -13.77 -21.69 1.61
CA ALA A 149 -12.47 -22.34 1.45
C ALA A 149 -11.29 -21.49 1.92
N ALA A 150 -10.16 -22.16 2.18
CA ALA A 150 -8.91 -21.52 2.57
C ALA A 150 -8.26 -20.72 1.43
N TYR A 151 -7.54 -19.66 1.79
CA TYR A 151 -6.79 -18.80 0.88
C TYR A 151 -5.42 -19.42 0.61
N THR A 152 -5.32 -20.27 -0.41
CA THR A 152 -4.13 -21.10 -0.64
C THR A 152 -3.33 -20.68 -1.86
N ARG A 153 -3.96 -20.00 -2.83
CA ARG A 153 -3.30 -19.58 -4.06
C ARG A 153 -2.70 -18.19 -3.88
N VAL A 154 -1.37 -18.11 -3.97
CA VAL A 154 -0.63 -16.87 -3.72
C VAL A 154 -0.20 -16.23 -5.04
N MET A 155 -0.49 -14.94 -5.20
CA MET A 155 0.09 -14.10 -6.24
C MET A 155 1.03 -13.07 -5.60
N PRO A 156 2.35 -13.27 -5.72
CA PRO A 156 3.33 -12.33 -5.20
C PRO A 156 3.15 -10.94 -5.82
N TYR A 157 3.37 -9.89 -5.03
CA TYR A 157 3.19 -8.52 -5.51
C TYR A 157 4.03 -8.19 -6.74
N LYS A 158 5.23 -8.76 -6.88
CA LYS A 158 6.08 -8.57 -8.06
C LYS A 158 5.37 -8.92 -9.39
N ASN A 159 4.44 -9.87 -9.36
CA ASN A 159 3.66 -10.27 -10.54
C ASN A 159 2.49 -9.32 -10.80
N LEU A 160 2.06 -8.58 -9.76
CA LEU A 160 0.94 -7.65 -9.81
C LEU A 160 1.38 -6.20 -10.08
N LEU A 161 2.68 -5.89 -10.00
CA LEU A 161 3.24 -4.58 -10.30
C LEU A 161 2.78 -4.01 -11.65
N PRO A 162 2.67 -4.78 -12.75
CA PRO A 162 2.18 -4.24 -14.01
C PRO A 162 0.72 -3.75 -13.97
N ALA A 163 -0.08 -4.29 -13.05
CA ALA A 163 -1.49 -3.92 -12.88
C ALA A 163 -1.70 -2.89 -11.76
N ILE A 164 -0.69 -2.55 -10.95
CA ILE A 164 -0.88 -1.70 -9.78
C ILE A 164 -1.12 -0.23 -10.15
N ARG A 165 -2.00 0.45 -9.40
CA ARG A 165 -2.14 1.91 -9.49
C ARG A 165 -1.08 2.52 -8.60
N ALA A 166 -0.17 3.32 -9.15
CA ALA A 166 0.94 3.92 -8.39
C ALA A 166 0.49 4.64 -7.10
N ALA A 167 -0.63 5.36 -7.14
CA ALA A 167 -1.20 6.05 -5.99
C ALA A 167 -1.66 5.09 -4.87
N GLU A 168 -2.06 3.88 -5.21
CA GLU A 168 -2.54 2.87 -4.26
C GLU A 168 -1.41 1.96 -3.77
N ALA A 169 -0.32 1.88 -4.54
CA ALA A 169 0.78 0.99 -4.26
C ALA A 169 1.44 1.28 -2.89
N VAL A 170 1.54 2.55 -2.53
CA VAL A 170 2.06 3.01 -1.22
C VAL A 170 1.22 2.52 -0.03
N ARG A 171 -0.04 2.10 -0.26
CA ARG A 171 -0.95 1.67 0.80
C ARG A 171 -0.74 0.22 1.21
N ILE A 172 -0.19 -0.60 0.31
CA ILE A 172 -0.06 -2.04 0.50
C ILE A 172 1.39 -2.53 0.43
N LEU A 173 2.26 -1.81 -0.26
CA LEU A 173 3.66 -2.17 -0.43
C LEU A 173 4.60 -1.34 0.45
N PRO A 174 5.73 -1.90 0.88
CA PRO A 174 6.80 -1.10 1.45
C PRO A 174 7.36 -0.15 0.38
N VAL A 175 7.48 1.13 0.75
CA VAL A 175 7.98 2.17 -0.16
C VAL A 175 9.20 2.84 0.45
N SER A 176 10.30 2.86 -0.30
CA SER A 176 11.50 3.61 0.06
C SER A 176 11.39 5.02 -0.54
N PHE A 177 11.25 6.01 0.33
CA PHE A 177 11.23 7.42 -0.06
C PHE A 177 12.65 7.94 -0.19
N MET A 178 12.93 8.60 -1.31
CA MET A 178 14.26 9.10 -1.66
C MET A 178 14.16 10.50 -2.27
N THR A 179 15.27 11.21 -2.22
CA THR A 179 15.46 12.51 -2.89
C THR A 179 16.70 12.45 -3.75
N ARG A 180 17.11 13.60 -4.31
CA ARG A 180 18.39 13.72 -5.02
C ARG A 180 19.61 13.24 -4.20
N ALA A 181 19.51 13.18 -2.87
CA ALA A 181 20.59 12.66 -2.01
C ALA A 181 21.01 11.21 -2.29
N VAL A 182 20.23 10.46 -3.08
CA VAL A 182 20.57 9.11 -3.54
C VAL A 182 21.64 9.08 -4.65
N GLU A 183 22.03 10.23 -5.20
CA GLU A 183 23.10 10.34 -6.20
C GLU A 183 24.37 9.62 -5.74
N ASP A 184 24.86 8.73 -6.60
CA ASP A 184 26.01 7.85 -6.39
C ASP A 184 25.90 6.93 -5.15
N ARG A 185 24.69 6.58 -4.73
CA ARG A 185 24.41 5.63 -3.65
C ARG A 185 23.89 4.29 -4.17
N LEU A 186 24.09 3.25 -3.35
CA LEU A 186 23.47 1.95 -3.51
C LEU A 186 22.23 1.85 -2.63
N VAL A 187 21.07 1.55 -3.23
CA VAL A 187 19.78 1.39 -2.55
C VAL A 187 19.47 -0.10 -2.39
N PRO A 188 19.53 -0.66 -1.17
CA PRO A 188 19.14 -2.05 -0.93
C PRO A 188 17.61 -2.16 -0.88
N VAL A 189 17.04 -3.08 -1.67
CA VAL A 189 15.61 -3.36 -1.69
C VAL A 189 15.34 -4.86 -1.85
N LYS A 190 14.12 -5.28 -1.51
CA LYS A 190 13.62 -6.61 -1.86
C LYS A 190 12.93 -6.58 -3.24
N PRO A 191 12.95 -7.68 -4.00
CA PRO A 191 12.09 -7.83 -5.17
C PRO A 191 10.61 -7.59 -4.82
N GLY A 192 9.91 -6.84 -5.65
CA GLY A 192 8.54 -6.38 -5.41
C GLY A 192 8.42 -5.05 -4.65
N ALA A 193 9.53 -4.43 -4.26
CA ALA A 193 9.53 -3.12 -3.60
C ALA A 193 9.24 -1.96 -4.56
N ILE A 194 8.81 -0.84 -3.98
CA ILE A 194 8.61 0.42 -4.70
C ILE A 194 9.56 1.47 -4.16
N LEU A 195 10.16 2.22 -5.08
CA LEU A 195 10.97 3.38 -4.82
C LEU A 195 10.16 4.63 -5.18
N ALA A 196 10.04 5.57 -4.26
CA ALA A 196 9.41 6.87 -4.50
C ALA A 196 10.48 7.96 -4.45
N ILE A 197 10.80 8.56 -5.59
CA ILE A 197 11.87 9.54 -5.73
C ILE A 197 11.24 10.93 -5.87
N LYS A 198 11.41 11.78 -4.85
CA LYS A 198 10.98 13.17 -4.88
C LYS A 198 12.11 14.05 -5.39
N LEU A 199 11.89 14.72 -6.51
CA LEU A 199 12.84 15.63 -7.15
C LEU A 199 12.19 16.98 -7.38
N ASP A 200 13.00 18.03 -7.31
CA ASP A 200 12.54 19.36 -7.68
C ASP A 200 12.28 19.42 -9.18
N ALA A 201 11.14 20.00 -9.56
CA ALA A 201 10.72 20.12 -10.94
C ALA A 201 9.86 21.36 -11.13
N ASN A 202 9.93 21.97 -12.31
CA ASN A 202 9.11 23.12 -12.67
C ASN A 202 8.28 22.81 -13.91
N ARG A 203 7.08 22.25 -13.71
CA ARG A 203 6.23 21.79 -14.80
C ARG A 203 5.82 22.90 -15.77
N SER A 204 5.74 24.17 -15.33
CA SER A 204 5.36 25.28 -16.21
C SER A 204 6.41 25.60 -17.27
N THR A 205 7.64 25.12 -17.09
CA THR A 205 8.74 25.32 -18.05
C THR A 205 8.83 24.22 -19.12
N GLY A 206 8.00 23.17 -19.00
CA GLY A 206 8.00 21.99 -19.87
C GLY A 206 9.06 20.94 -19.53
N TYR A 207 9.91 21.19 -18.54
CA TYR A 207 10.90 20.22 -18.07
C TYR A 207 10.28 19.17 -17.15
N SER A 208 10.79 17.94 -17.22
CA SER A 208 10.42 16.81 -16.36
C SER A 208 11.60 15.86 -16.20
N TRP A 209 11.59 15.07 -15.14
CA TRP A 209 12.56 14.00 -14.97
C TRP A 209 12.18 12.78 -15.82
N GLN A 210 13.18 12.28 -16.55
CA GLN A 210 13.14 11.07 -17.36
C GLN A 210 13.96 9.99 -16.66
N VAL A 211 13.45 8.76 -16.69
CA VAL A 211 14.04 7.61 -16.00
C VAL A 211 14.65 6.67 -17.02
N HIS A 212 15.91 6.33 -16.83
CA HIS A 212 16.67 5.43 -17.69
C HIS A 212 17.29 4.32 -16.84
N PRO A 213 16.53 3.26 -16.52
CA PRO A 213 17.07 2.08 -15.86
C PRO A 213 17.95 1.28 -16.83
N SER A 214 18.98 0.63 -16.32
CA SER A 214 19.86 -0.26 -17.09
C SER A 214 19.13 -1.51 -17.62
N ASP A 215 18.03 -1.89 -16.98
CA ASP A 215 17.13 -2.96 -17.39
C ASP A 215 15.67 -2.55 -17.16
N ALA A 216 15.00 -2.12 -18.22
CA ALA A 216 13.60 -1.69 -18.19
C ALA A 216 12.59 -2.82 -17.97
N ALA A 217 12.99 -4.09 -18.13
CA ALA A 217 12.12 -5.22 -17.82
C ALA A 217 12.08 -5.52 -16.32
N SER A 218 13.14 -5.19 -15.59
CA SER A 218 13.24 -5.44 -14.15
C SER A 218 12.98 -4.21 -13.29
N VAL A 219 13.32 -3.01 -13.79
CA VAL A 219 13.07 -1.73 -13.11
C VAL A 219 12.30 -0.82 -14.05
N PHE A 220 11.09 -0.43 -13.67
CA PHE A 220 10.25 0.40 -14.53
C PHE A 220 9.41 1.39 -13.72
N GLU A 221 9.05 2.50 -14.37
CA GLU A 221 8.15 3.49 -13.79
C GLU A 221 6.71 2.96 -13.79
N ILE A 222 6.07 2.96 -12.62
CA ILE A 222 4.64 2.60 -12.46
C ILE A 222 3.73 3.83 -12.39
N GLY A 223 4.31 5.01 -12.18
CA GLY A 223 3.60 6.28 -12.27
C GLY A 223 4.41 7.44 -11.70
N ARG A 224 3.81 8.63 -11.79
CA ARG A 224 4.38 9.87 -11.27
C ARG A 224 3.29 10.80 -10.75
N SER A 225 3.67 11.67 -9.83
CA SER A 225 2.83 12.75 -9.29
C SER A 225 3.61 14.07 -9.31
N TYR A 226 2.89 15.18 -9.33
CA TYR A 226 3.47 16.51 -9.22
C TYR A 226 2.78 17.27 -8.10
N MET A 227 3.58 17.87 -7.23
CA MET A 227 3.10 18.67 -6.10
C MET A 227 3.59 20.11 -6.24
N MET A 228 2.67 21.07 -6.20
CA MET A 228 3.01 22.46 -5.98
C MET A 228 3.06 22.75 -4.48
N PRO A 229 3.97 23.62 -4.01
CA PRO A 229 3.93 24.12 -2.63
C PRO A 229 2.58 24.77 -2.35
N MET A 230 2.00 24.49 -1.17
CA MET A 230 0.75 25.13 -0.73
C MET A 230 0.87 26.66 -0.80
N ASN A 231 -0.22 27.31 -1.20
CA ASN A 231 -0.36 28.76 -1.41
C ASN A 231 0.34 29.35 -2.66
N MET A 232 0.78 28.51 -3.60
CA MET A 232 1.37 28.96 -4.88
C MET A 232 0.63 28.46 -6.12
N ASP A 233 -0.60 27.96 -5.96
CA ASP A 233 -1.45 27.53 -7.08
C ASP A 233 -1.70 28.69 -8.06
N GLY A 234 -1.41 28.45 -9.34
CA GLY A 234 -1.63 29.43 -10.42
C GLY A 234 -0.50 30.42 -10.65
N GLN A 235 0.61 30.35 -9.90
CA GLN A 235 1.80 31.19 -10.15
C GLN A 235 2.76 30.50 -11.11
N THR A 236 2.90 31.06 -12.32
CA THR A 236 3.86 30.60 -13.33
C THR A 236 5.30 30.79 -12.85
N GLY A 237 6.14 29.75 -12.98
CA GLY A 237 7.57 29.83 -12.65
C GLY A 237 7.94 29.33 -11.25
N VAL A 238 6.98 28.97 -10.41
CA VAL A 238 7.25 28.39 -9.07
C VAL A 238 7.74 26.94 -9.20
N MET A 239 8.83 26.64 -8.49
CA MET A 239 9.38 25.29 -8.41
C MET A 239 8.47 24.40 -7.55
N GLY A 240 8.01 23.30 -8.13
CA GLY A 240 7.32 22.23 -7.42
C GLY A 240 8.22 21.02 -7.23
N SER A 241 7.61 19.89 -6.89
CA SER A 241 8.29 18.60 -6.83
C SER A 241 7.57 17.57 -7.69
N GLU A 242 8.34 16.81 -8.46
CA GLU A 242 7.90 15.59 -9.14
C GLU A 242 8.23 14.39 -8.24
N ILE A 243 7.27 13.50 -8.05
CA ILE A 243 7.46 12.22 -7.35
C ILE A 243 7.32 11.12 -8.38
N ILE A 244 8.40 10.36 -8.58
CA ILE A 244 8.45 9.24 -9.53
C ILE A 244 8.44 7.93 -8.76
N PHE A 245 7.55 7.02 -9.15
CA PHE A 245 7.42 5.70 -8.55
C PHE A 245 8.04 4.65 -9.47
N LEU A 246 9.12 4.02 -9.01
CA LEU A 246 9.75 2.90 -9.70
C LEU A 246 9.41 1.60 -8.99
N ALA A 247 9.07 0.57 -9.77
CA ALA A 247 8.91 -0.77 -9.27
C ALA A 247 10.15 -1.60 -9.61
N VAL A 248 10.57 -2.46 -8.67
CA VAL A 248 11.72 -3.36 -8.83
C VAL A 248 11.20 -4.79 -8.81
N GLN A 249 11.14 -5.43 -9.98
CA GLN A 249 10.44 -6.71 -10.16
C GLN A 249 11.31 -7.91 -9.83
N ASN A 250 12.56 -7.91 -10.28
CA ASN A 250 13.46 -9.07 -10.21
C ASN A 250 14.67 -8.79 -9.30
N PRO A 251 15.28 -9.84 -8.72
CA PRO A 251 16.57 -9.72 -8.05
C PRO A 251 17.68 -9.34 -9.04
N GLY A 252 18.63 -8.51 -8.59
CA GLY A 252 19.73 -8.06 -9.43
C GLY A 252 20.31 -6.72 -8.98
N ASN A 253 21.35 -6.29 -9.70
CA ASN A 253 21.93 -4.95 -9.54
C ASN A 253 21.56 -4.11 -10.75
N TYR A 254 20.96 -2.95 -10.52
CA TYR A 254 20.45 -2.09 -11.59
C TYR A 254 20.95 -0.66 -11.40
N LYS A 255 21.48 -0.07 -12.47
CA LYS A 255 21.79 1.36 -12.48
C LYS A 255 20.57 2.12 -12.98
N VAL A 256 20.20 3.18 -12.29
CA VAL A 256 19.14 4.10 -12.73
C VAL A 256 19.75 5.46 -13.00
N THR A 257 19.63 5.93 -14.23
CA THR A 257 19.99 7.29 -14.63
C THR A 257 18.74 8.15 -14.71
N MET A 258 18.78 9.31 -14.08
CA MET A 258 17.71 10.31 -14.06
C MET A 258 18.18 11.51 -14.86
N GLU A 259 17.38 11.95 -15.84
CA GLU A 259 17.72 13.07 -16.72
C GLU A 259 16.60 14.11 -16.71
N TYR A 260 16.91 15.37 -16.41
CA TYR A 260 15.94 16.46 -16.40
C TYR A 260 15.95 17.19 -17.74
N LYS A 261 14.88 17.03 -18.52
CA LYS A 261 14.77 17.60 -19.87
C LYS A 261 13.34 17.86 -20.30
N ARG A 262 13.18 18.63 -21.38
CA ARG A 262 11.92 18.68 -22.12
C ARG A 262 11.82 17.47 -23.04
N GLY A 263 10.59 17.04 -23.32
CA GLY A 263 10.34 15.84 -24.14
C GLY A 263 10.91 15.89 -25.56
N TRP A 264 11.21 17.09 -26.08
CA TRP A 264 11.79 17.31 -27.41
C TRP A 264 13.29 17.66 -27.39
N GLU A 265 13.93 17.70 -26.22
CA GLU A 265 15.37 17.98 -26.10
C GLU A 265 16.19 16.68 -26.15
N MET A 266 17.31 16.72 -26.86
CA MET A 266 18.20 15.56 -27.00
C MET A 266 19.09 15.34 -25.77
N MET A 267 19.43 16.40 -25.04
CA MET A 267 20.24 16.34 -23.82
C MET A 267 19.53 17.05 -22.67
N GLY A 268 19.62 16.46 -21.48
CA GLY A 268 19.13 17.08 -20.26
C GLY A 268 20.03 18.16 -19.71
N VAL A 269 19.40 19.10 -19.02
CA VAL A 269 20.08 20.21 -18.33
C VAL A 269 20.62 19.78 -16.97
N GLN A 270 20.12 18.67 -16.44
CA GLN A 270 20.66 18.01 -15.25
C GLN A 270 20.58 16.50 -15.43
N GLN A 271 21.53 15.79 -14.84
CA GLN A 271 21.48 14.34 -14.73
C GLN A 271 22.06 13.89 -13.40
N PHE A 272 21.68 12.70 -12.96
CA PHE A 272 22.36 11.95 -11.91
C PHE A 272 22.07 10.46 -12.05
N SER A 273 22.77 9.63 -11.29
CA SER A 273 22.49 8.20 -11.24
C SER A 273 22.64 7.63 -9.84
N PHE A 274 21.98 6.50 -9.62
CA PHE A 274 22.11 5.69 -8.40
C PHE A 274 21.99 4.21 -8.76
N ASP A 275 22.45 3.35 -7.86
CA ASP A 275 22.40 1.91 -8.03
C ASP A 275 21.35 1.29 -7.11
N ILE A 276 20.72 0.22 -7.57
CA ILE A 276 19.77 -0.59 -6.81
C ILE A 276 20.38 -1.98 -6.64
N ALA A 277 20.39 -2.49 -5.41
CA ALA A 277 20.66 -3.90 -5.11
C ALA A 277 19.36 -4.56 -4.65
N ALA A 278 18.76 -5.36 -5.53
CA ALA A 278 17.55 -6.13 -5.25
C ALA A 278 17.93 -7.55 -4.80
N GLN A 279 17.77 -7.83 -3.50
CA GLN A 279 18.12 -9.11 -2.86
C GLN A 279 16.92 -9.76 -2.18
#